data_AF-A0A2H6EZI0-F1
#
_entry.id   AF-A0A2H6EZI0-F1
#
_cell.length_a   1.000
_cell.length_b   1.000
_cell.length_c   1.000
_cell.angle_alpha   90.00
_cell.angle_beta   90.00
_cell.angle_gamma   90.00
#
_symmetry.space_group_name_H-M   'P 1'
#
loop_
_entity.id
_entity.type
_entity.pdbx_description
1 polymer ?
#
loop_
_entity_poly.entity_id
_entity_poly.type
_entity_poly.pdbx_seq_one_letter_code
_entity_poly.pdbx_strand_id
1 'polypeptide(L)'
;MKRFYWILSVLLGIWLIAGCSREKNPVTSFSHPETWMQENSADFHGQIVVARGLASCRTCHGKDFEGGDAGVSCYQCHSVFPHKTDWMEMGSPDFHGTYIQSHKYDMRGCRECHGKDYSGGRAHKACLDCHTRPGGPEACNTCHGNEKNNAPPRDLAGDLYYTAIGVGAHQTMLAAGVSCSTCHVVPDSVYAPGHIDTTRAAEVKPNLGWDPVTATCSNAGCHGPLVFTKKY
;
A
#
# COMPACT_ATOMS: atom_id res chain seq x y z
N MET A 1 20.65 -8.03 72.36
CA MET A 1 21.57 -8.50 71.31
C MET A 1 20.80 -8.50 69.99
N LYS A 2 20.99 -7.44 69.17
CA LYS A 2 21.61 -7.48 67.81
C LYS A 2 20.82 -8.38 66.84
N ARG A 3 19.95 -7.82 65.98
CA ARG A 3 20.18 -7.41 64.56
C ARG A 3 20.57 -8.60 63.66
N PHE A 4 20.03 -8.62 62.43
CA PHE A 4 20.11 -9.65 61.38
C PHE A 4 19.12 -10.80 61.61
N TYR A 5 18.15 -11.13 60.75
CA TYR A 5 18.23 -11.31 59.30
C TYR A 5 16.90 -10.94 58.61
N TRP A 6 16.87 -9.79 57.95
CA TRP A 6 15.80 -9.30 57.07
C TRP A 6 16.14 -9.53 55.59
N ILE A 7 16.90 -10.58 55.26
CA ILE A 7 17.40 -10.81 53.90
C ILE A 7 17.41 -12.30 53.61
N LEU A 8 16.24 -12.89 53.35
CA LEU A 8 16.19 -14.14 52.57
C LEU A 8 14.88 -14.25 51.77
N SER A 9 14.36 -13.11 51.30
CA SER A 9 13.19 -13.00 50.44
C SER A 9 13.50 -12.38 49.07
N VAL A 10 14.77 -12.35 48.64
CA VAL A 10 15.18 -11.64 47.40
C VAL A 10 15.87 -12.53 46.35
N LEU A 11 16.06 -13.83 46.57
CA LEU A 11 16.73 -14.71 45.59
C LEU A 11 15.81 -15.72 44.91
N LEU A 12 14.59 -15.29 44.54
CA LEU A 12 13.74 -16.05 43.62
C LEU A 12 13.10 -15.15 42.55
N GLY A 13 13.83 -14.13 42.11
CA GLY A 13 13.38 -13.25 41.04
C GLY A 13 14.59 -12.61 40.39
N ILE A 14 15.17 -13.30 39.40
CA ILE A 14 15.92 -12.81 38.23
C ILE A 14 16.41 -14.09 37.54
N TRP A 15 15.56 -14.74 36.75
CA TRP A 15 15.97 -15.74 35.75
C TRP A 15 15.00 -15.72 34.56
N LEU A 16 14.70 -14.51 34.09
CA LEU A 16 14.10 -14.24 32.79
C LEU A 16 14.94 -13.17 32.07
N ILE A 17 16.26 -13.36 32.06
CA ILE A 17 17.09 -12.67 31.07
C ILE A 17 16.78 -13.33 29.74
N ALA A 18 15.84 -12.72 29.00
CA ALA A 18 15.69 -12.93 27.57
C ALA A 18 17.06 -12.66 26.94
N GLY A 19 17.79 -13.74 26.64
CA GLY A 19 19.13 -13.68 26.08
C GLY A 19 19.05 -13.24 24.63
N CYS A 20 19.01 -11.93 24.38
CA CYS A 20 19.43 -11.41 23.08
C CYS A 20 20.95 -11.63 23.01
N SER A 21 21.38 -12.76 22.43
CA SER A 21 22.78 -13.17 22.42
C SER A 21 23.62 -12.18 21.60
N ARG A 22 24.23 -11.20 22.27
CA ARG A 22 25.34 -10.41 21.73
C ARG A 22 26.63 -11.23 21.82
N GLU A 23 26.73 -12.36 21.12
CA GLU A 23 27.97 -13.13 21.06
C GLU A 23 28.51 -13.18 19.63
N LYS A 24 29.67 -12.54 19.44
CA LYS A 24 30.50 -12.64 18.23
C LYS A 24 31.52 -13.77 18.40
N ASN A 25 31.12 -15.03 18.57
CA ASN A 25 32.00 -16.22 18.47
C ASN A 25 31.24 -17.58 18.52
N PRO A 26 31.86 -18.71 18.14
CA PRO A 26 31.20 -19.85 17.49
C PRO A 26 30.64 -20.86 18.48
N VAL A 27 29.59 -20.49 19.18
CA VAL A 27 28.62 -21.45 19.71
C VAL A 27 27.32 -21.25 18.95
N THR A 28 26.75 -22.32 18.44
CA THR A 28 25.47 -22.33 17.71
C THR A 28 24.42 -21.59 18.52
N SER A 29 24.14 -20.33 18.14
CA SER A 29 23.23 -19.45 18.85
C SER A 29 21.84 -20.08 18.89
N PHE A 30 21.33 -20.35 20.08
CA PHE A 30 20.06 -21.04 20.33
C PHE A 30 18.81 -20.21 19.95
N SER A 31 18.98 -19.00 19.40
CA SER A 31 17.85 -18.13 19.04
C SER A 31 17.11 -18.64 17.80
N HIS A 32 17.82 -19.27 16.86
CA HIS A 32 17.24 -19.87 15.67
C HIS A 32 18.00 -21.17 15.32
N PRO A 33 17.32 -22.23 14.86
CA PRO A 33 18.00 -23.47 14.44
C PRO A 33 18.84 -23.25 13.18
N GLU A 34 19.81 -24.14 12.92
CA GLU A 34 20.67 -24.06 11.71
C GLU A 34 19.87 -24.07 10.40
N THR A 35 18.67 -24.64 10.43
CA THR A 35 17.77 -24.73 9.28
C THR A 35 16.87 -23.51 9.08
N TRP A 36 17.04 -22.44 9.85
CA TRP A 36 16.22 -21.20 9.80
C TRP A 36 16.12 -20.55 8.41
N MET A 37 17.19 -20.64 7.62
CA MET A 37 17.27 -20.10 6.26
C MET A 37 17.01 -21.14 5.16
N GLN A 38 16.64 -22.36 5.51
CA GLN A 38 16.38 -23.43 4.54
C GLN A 38 14.88 -23.47 4.22
N GLU A 39 14.49 -23.10 3.00
CA GLU A 39 13.08 -22.98 2.58
C GLU A 39 12.27 -24.26 2.74
N ASN A 40 12.91 -25.43 2.65
CA ASN A 40 12.29 -26.74 2.79
C ASN A 40 12.22 -27.24 4.25
N SER A 41 12.74 -26.49 5.21
CA SER A 41 12.68 -26.87 6.63
C SER A 41 11.36 -26.44 7.27
N ALA A 42 10.87 -27.26 8.21
CA ALA A 42 9.76 -26.88 9.10
C ALA A 42 10.11 -25.68 9.99
N ASP A 43 11.41 -25.41 10.19
CA ASP A 43 11.92 -24.28 10.96
C ASP A 43 12.23 -23.06 10.09
N PHE A 44 11.84 -23.06 8.81
CA PHE A 44 12.07 -21.92 7.92
C PHE A 44 11.41 -20.65 8.46
N HIS A 45 12.17 -19.56 8.53
CA HIS A 45 11.72 -18.30 9.11
C HIS A 45 10.40 -17.79 8.54
N GLY A 46 10.17 -17.95 7.24
CA GLY A 46 8.92 -17.54 6.59
C GLY A 46 7.71 -18.29 7.15
N GLN A 47 7.83 -19.60 7.41
CA GLN A 47 6.76 -20.39 8.03
C GLN A 47 6.53 -19.99 9.49
N ILE A 48 7.63 -19.79 10.23
CA ILE A 48 7.59 -19.40 11.64
C ILE A 48 6.94 -18.03 11.82
N VAL A 49 7.28 -17.05 10.98
CA VAL A 49 6.71 -15.71 11.00
C VAL A 49 5.22 -15.72 10.66
N VAL A 50 4.79 -16.52 9.67
CA VAL A 50 3.36 -16.67 9.34
C VAL A 50 2.60 -17.30 10.51
N ALA A 51 3.17 -18.31 11.17
CA ALA A 51 2.49 -19.04 12.24
C ALA A 51 2.43 -18.26 13.58
N ARG A 52 3.49 -17.51 13.91
CA ARG A 52 3.65 -16.89 15.24
C ARG A 52 3.55 -15.36 15.22
N GLY A 53 3.57 -14.74 14.04
CA GLY A 53 3.70 -13.30 13.88
C GLY A 53 5.08 -12.79 14.31
N LEU A 54 5.25 -11.47 14.31
CA LEU A 54 6.54 -10.82 14.52
C LEU A 54 6.74 -10.30 15.96
N ALA A 55 5.75 -10.47 16.83
CA ALA A 55 5.70 -9.74 18.09
C ALA A 55 6.91 -10.01 18.99
N SER A 56 7.30 -11.29 19.11
CA SER A 56 8.46 -11.73 19.90
C SER A 56 9.80 -11.40 19.24
N CYS A 57 9.85 -11.32 17.90
CA CYS A 57 11.07 -11.04 17.15
C CYS A 57 11.61 -9.63 17.46
N ARG A 58 10.70 -8.67 17.71
CA ARG A 58 11.02 -7.26 18.01
C ARG A 58 11.96 -7.09 19.20
N THR A 59 11.93 -8.01 20.15
CA THR A 59 12.73 -7.94 21.38
C THR A 59 14.23 -7.89 21.07
N CYS A 60 14.70 -8.62 20.06
CA CYS A 60 16.11 -8.63 19.68
C CYS A 60 16.37 -8.01 18.29
N HIS A 61 15.42 -8.10 17.35
CA HIS A 61 15.58 -7.54 15.99
C HIS A 61 15.19 -6.06 15.87
N GLY A 62 14.78 -5.43 16.97
CA GLY A 62 14.37 -4.03 17.00
C GLY A 62 12.87 -3.84 16.79
N LYS A 63 12.35 -2.70 17.25
CA LYS A 63 10.94 -2.31 17.08
C LYS A 63 10.55 -2.23 15.60
N ASP A 64 11.49 -1.76 14.79
CA ASP A 64 11.39 -1.51 13.36
C ASP A 64 11.81 -2.73 12.51
N PHE A 65 12.42 -3.75 13.12
CA PHE A 65 13.03 -4.91 12.45
C PHE A 65 14.27 -4.57 11.59
N GLU A 66 14.92 -3.44 11.86
CA GLU A 66 16.13 -3.01 11.16
C GLU A 66 17.42 -3.61 11.73
N GLY A 67 17.29 -4.57 12.65
CA GLY A 67 18.39 -5.41 13.13
C GLY A 67 18.59 -5.36 14.62
N GLY A 68 18.22 -4.25 15.28
CA GLY A 68 18.29 -4.11 16.74
C GLY A 68 19.61 -4.61 17.33
N ASP A 69 19.52 -5.32 18.45
CA ASP A 69 20.66 -5.96 19.11
C ASP A 69 21.14 -7.23 18.38
N ALA A 70 20.27 -7.87 17.60
CA ALA A 70 20.58 -9.07 16.83
C ALA A 70 21.48 -8.78 15.60
N GLY A 71 21.51 -7.54 15.12
CA GLY A 71 22.29 -7.10 13.96
C GLY A 71 21.81 -7.64 12.60
N VAL A 72 20.65 -8.31 12.54
CA VAL A 72 20.08 -8.89 11.31
C VAL A 72 18.74 -8.23 11.00
N SER A 73 18.71 -7.46 9.92
CA SER A 73 17.53 -6.73 9.44
C SER A 73 16.70 -7.59 8.51
N CYS A 74 15.37 -7.59 8.70
CA CYS A 74 14.45 -8.25 7.76
C CYS A 74 14.54 -7.63 6.36
N TYR A 75 14.87 -6.34 6.29
CA TYR A 75 14.88 -5.57 5.04
C TYR A 75 16.13 -5.78 4.18
N GLN A 76 17.08 -6.58 4.65
CA GLN A 76 18.19 -7.05 3.79
C GLN A 76 17.67 -7.92 2.64
N CYS A 77 16.58 -8.66 2.87
CA CYS A 77 15.98 -9.54 1.86
C CYS A 77 14.53 -9.16 1.54
N HIS A 78 13.76 -8.62 2.49
CA HIS A 78 12.36 -8.28 2.29
C HIS A 78 12.15 -6.77 2.15
N SER A 79 11.79 -6.30 0.95
CA SER A 79 11.67 -4.86 0.66
C SER A 79 10.42 -4.19 1.25
N VAL A 80 9.39 -4.96 1.63
CA VAL A 80 8.07 -4.43 2.01
C VAL A 80 7.54 -4.98 3.33
N PHE A 81 8.01 -6.16 3.73
CA PHE A 81 7.57 -6.86 4.92
C PHE A 81 8.77 -7.07 5.86
N PRO A 82 8.65 -6.90 7.18
CA PRO A 82 7.50 -6.37 7.91
C PRO A 82 7.06 -4.99 7.44
N HIS A 83 5.76 -4.71 7.38
CA HIS A 83 5.34 -3.33 7.12
C HIS A 83 5.80 -2.44 8.29
N LYS A 84 6.28 -1.24 7.95
CA LYS A 84 6.69 -0.25 8.94
C LYS A 84 5.52 0.14 9.86
N THR A 85 5.85 0.66 11.04
CA THR A 85 4.83 0.92 12.08
C THR A 85 3.80 1.97 11.68
N ASP A 86 4.19 2.92 10.84
CA ASP A 86 3.39 4.04 10.32
C ASP A 86 2.75 3.74 8.95
N TRP A 87 2.74 2.47 8.52
CA TRP A 87 2.15 2.00 7.26
C TRP A 87 0.68 2.42 7.05
N MET A 88 -0.06 2.59 8.15
CA MET A 88 -1.46 3.01 8.13
C MET A 88 -1.66 4.50 8.48
N GLU A 89 -0.59 5.24 8.74
CA GLU A 89 -0.65 6.66 9.12
C GLU A 89 -0.70 7.54 7.87
N MET A 90 -1.86 8.15 7.61
CA MET A 90 -2.01 9.08 6.49
C MET A 90 -1.04 10.26 6.61
N GLY A 91 -0.28 10.51 5.55
CA GLY A 91 0.74 11.58 5.51
C GLY A 91 2.15 11.13 5.87
N SER A 92 2.33 9.89 6.36
CA SER A 92 3.67 9.30 6.48
C SER A 92 4.28 9.03 5.08
N PRO A 93 5.60 9.23 4.88
CA PRO A 93 6.29 8.73 3.69
C PRO A 93 6.19 7.21 3.52
N ASP A 94 6.02 6.48 4.62
CA ASP A 94 5.89 5.03 4.66
C ASP A 94 4.42 4.56 4.63
N PHE A 95 3.46 5.48 4.47
CA PHE A 95 2.05 5.16 4.29
C PHE A 95 1.83 4.22 3.10
N HIS A 96 0.97 3.22 3.26
CA HIS A 96 0.71 2.22 2.21
C HIS A 96 0.31 2.85 0.88
N GLY A 97 -0.49 3.92 0.89
CA GLY A 97 -0.86 4.63 -0.35
C GLY A 97 0.35 5.24 -1.07
N THR A 98 1.31 5.79 -0.33
CA THR A 98 2.57 6.33 -0.87
C THR A 98 3.44 5.22 -1.44
N TYR A 99 3.53 4.09 -0.74
CA TYR A 99 4.25 2.91 -1.22
C TYR A 99 3.62 2.35 -2.50
N ILE A 100 2.30 2.17 -2.52
CA ILE A 100 1.56 1.66 -3.68
C ILE A 100 1.76 2.58 -4.89
N GLN A 101 1.69 3.90 -4.69
CA GLN A 101 1.96 4.87 -5.74
C GLN A 101 3.38 4.76 -6.31
N SER A 102 4.41 4.63 -5.45
CA SER A 102 5.80 4.48 -5.91
C SER A 102 6.06 3.16 -6.65
N HIS A 103 5.20 2.15 -6.43
CA HIS A 103 5.22 0.85 -7.11
C HIS A 103 4.19 0.77 -8.24
N LYS A 104 3.82 1.92 -8.84
CA LYS A 104 2.94 2.02 -10.01
C LYS A 104 1.56 1.40 -9.78
N TYR A 105 1.05 1.47 -8.56
CA TYR A 105 -0.27 0.96 -8.18
C TYR A 105 -0.46 -0.54 -8.41
N ASP A 106 0.61 -1.32 -8.58
CA ASP A 106 0.52 -2.76 -8.76
C ASP A 106 0.28 -3.45 -7.41
N MET A 107 -0.93 -4.00 -7.25
CA MET A 107 -1.37 -4.64 -6.01
C MET A 107 -1.25 -6.17 -6.05
N ARG A 108 -0.77 -6.76 -7.16
CA ARG A 108 -0.72 -8.23 -7.33
C ARG A 108 0.11 -8.90 -6.26
N GLY A 109 1.28 -8.32 -5.92
CA GLY A 109 2.13 -8.85 -4.85
C GLY A 109 1.48 -8.77 -3.46
N CYS A 110 0.63 -7.78 -3.21
CA CYS A 110 -0.09 -7.65 -1.95
C CYS A 110 -1.05 -8.83 -1.72
N ARG A 111 -1.68 -9.34 -2.79
CA ARG A 111 -2.64 -10.46 -2.74
C ARG A 111 -2.02 -11.76 -2.24
N GLU A 112 -0.71 -11.93 -2.36
CA GLU A 112 0.00 -13.13 -1.86
C GLU A 112 -0.12 -13.28 -0.34
N CYS A 113 -0.24 -12.15 0.38
CA CYS A 113 -0.38 -12.12 1.83
C CYS A 113 -1.81 -11.75 2.25
N HIS A 114 -2.39 -10.73 1.62
CA HIS A 114 -3.68 -10.14 1.99
C HIS A 114 -4.90 -10.86 1.39
N GLY A 115 -4.67 -11.94 0.64
CA GLY A 115 -5.72 -12.72 -0.01
C GLY A 115 -6.04 -12.20 -1.41
N LYS A 116 -6.50 -13.11 -2.28
CA LYS A 116 -6.86 -12.79 -3.68
C LYS A 116 -7.98 -11.75 -3.78
N ASP A 117 -8.84 -11.70 -2.77
CA ASP A 117 -10.00 -10.83 -2.63
C ASP A 117 -9.77 -9.68 -1.64
N TYR A 118 -8.54 -9.52 -1.12
CA TYR A 118 -8.18 -8.51 -0.12
C TYR A 118 -8.90 -8.64 1.24
N SER A 119 -9.49 -9.79 1.54
CA SER A 119 -10.19 -10.07 2.80
C SER A 119 -9.26 -10.40 3.98
N GLY A 120 -7.95 -10.36 3.75
CA GLY A 120 -6.92 -10.43 4.78
C GLY A 120 -5.99 -11.62 4.66
N GLY A 121 -6.39 -12.69 3.98
CA GLY A 121 -5.53 -13.85 3.68
C GLY A 121 -4.70 -14.35 4.87
N ARG A 122 -3.44 -14.73 4.60
CA ARG A 122 -2.48 -15.13 5.64
C ARG A 122 -1.95 -13.96 6.47
N ALA A 123 -2.11 -12.72 6.01
CA ALA A 123 -1.74 -11.52 6.75
C ALA A 123 -2.73 -11.18 7.87
N HIS A 124 -3.94 -11.74 7.83
CA HIS A 124 -5.04 -11.44 8.75
C HIS A 124 -5.40 -9.95 8.83
N LYS A 125 -5.11 -9.19 7.76
CA LYS A 125 -5.37 -7.74 7.65
C LYS A 125 -6.06 -7.44 6.33
N ALA A 126 -7.36 -7.15 6.39
CA ALA A 126 -8.19 -6.91 5.22
C ALA A 126 -8.00 -5.47 4.73
N CYS A 127 -7.83 -5.29 3.42
CA CYS A 127 -7.89 -3.96 2.81
C CYS A 127 -9.34 -3.43 2.80
N LEU A 128 -10.30 -4.37 2.81
CA LEU A 128 -11.74 -4.10 2.76
C LEU A 128 -12.28 -3.40 4.01
N ASP A 129 -11.52 -3.36 5.11
CA ASP A 129 -11.90 -2.61 6.33
C ASP A 129 -12.05 -1.11 6.03
N CYS A 130 -11.24 -0.58 5.11
CA CYS A 130 -11.32 0.81 4.66
C CYS A 130 -11.78 0.92 3.20
N HIS A 131 -11.35 0.01 2.32
CA HIS A 131 -11.71 0.01 0.90
C HIS A 131 -12.93 -0.88 0.66
N THR A 132 -14.10 -0.42 1.12
CA THR A 132 -15.34 -1.22 1.16
C THR A 132 -16.10 -1.31 -0.17
N ARG A 133 -15.67 -0.57 -1.19
CA ARG A 133 -16.38 -0.49 -2.47
C ARG A 133 -16.22 -1.78 -3.28
N PRO A 134 -17.12 -2.06 -4.24
CA PRO A 134 -16.92 -3.14 -5.21
C PRO A 134 -15.56 -2.98 -5.93
N GLY A 135 -14.74 -4.02 -5.89
CA GLY A 135 -13.34 -3.98 -6.36
C GLY A 135 -12.30 -3.67 -5.26
N GLY A 136 -12.75 -3.33 -4.06
CA GLY A 136 -11.89 -3.10 -2.90
C GLY A 136 -10.86 -1.99 -3.15
N PRO A 137 -9.57 -2.23 -2.84
CA PRO A 137 -8.51 -1.25 -3.10
C PRO A 137 -8.30 -0.95 -4.60
N GLU A 138 -8.83 -1.76 -5.51
CA GLU A 138 -8.76 -1.55 -6.97
C GLU A 138 -10.01 -0.92 -7.57
N ALA A 139 -10.99 -0.50 -6.76
CA ALA A 139 -12.14 0.24 -7.27
C ALA A 139 -11.65 1.51 -8.00
N CYS A 140 -12.23 1.82 -9.18
CA CYS A 140 -11.73 2.92 -10.02
C CYS A 140 -11.70 4.27 -9.27
N ASN A 141 -12.70 4.48 -8.40
CA ASN A 141 -12.81 5.68 -7.57
C ASN A 141 -11.95 5.70 -6.31
N THR A 142 -11.09 4.70 -6.13
CA THR A 142 -9.98 4.74 -5.16
C THR A 142 -8.86 5.64 -5.68
N CYS A 143 -8.57 5.59 -6.98
CA CYS A 143 -7.48 6.37 -7.59
C CYS A 143 -7.97 7.71 -8.16
N HIS A 144 -9.06 7.70 -8.93
CA HIS A 144 -9.60 8.90 -9.58
C HIS A 144 -11.12 8.99 -9.41
N GLY A 145 -11.63 10.16 -9.07
CA GLY A 145 -13.05 10.30 -8.74
C GLY A 145 -13.28 10.60 -7.26
N ASN A 146 -14.43 10.18 -6.75
CA ASN A 146 -14.85 10.37 -5.37
C ASN A 146 -15.78 9.24 -4.90
N GLU A 147 -16.40 9.40 -3.74
CA GLU A 147 -17.32 8.39 -3.19
C GLU A 147 -18.56 8.12 -4.04
N LYS A 148 -18.96 9.10 -4.86
CA LYS A 148 -20.16 9.01 -5.70
C LYS A 148 -19.88 8.32 -7.03
N ASN A 149 -18.75 8.60 -7.67
CA ASN A 149 -18.40 8.08 -8.99
C ASN A 149 -16.90 8.16 -9.27
N ASN A 150 -16.47 7.48 -10.34
CA ASN A 150 -15.09 7.47 -10.83
C ASN A 150 -14.80 8.55 -11.89
N ALA A 151 -15.78 9.39 -12.25
CA ALA A 151 -15.47 10.59 -13.02
C ALA A 151 -14.69 11.54 -12.10
N PRO A 152 -13.57 12.15 -12.50
CA PRO A 152 -12.81 13.03 -11.62
C PRO A 152 -13.65 14.24 -11.16
N PRO A 153 -13.80 14.47 -9.84
CA PRO A 153 -13.66 15.80 -9.27
C PRO A 153 -12.27 15.98 -8.64
N ARG A 154 -11.53 14.87 -8.46
CA ARG A 154 -10.11 14.82 -8.08
C ARG A 154 -9.38 13.96 -9.10
N ASP A 155 -8.32 14.48 -9.68
CA ASP A 155 -7.46 13.72 -10.58
C ASP A 155 -6.31 13.03 -9.82
N LEU A 156 -5.40 12.37 -10.57
CA LEU A 156 -4.26 11.65 -9.99
C LEU A 156 -3.19 12.58 -9.41
N ALA A 157 -3.13 13.84 -9.85
CA ALA A 157 -2.26 14.88 -9.27
C ALA A 157 -2.87 15.48 -8.00
N GLY A 158 -4.15 15.21 -7.75
CA GLY A 158 -4.90 15.72 -6.62
C GLY A 158 -5.57 17.07 -6.88
N ASP A 159 -5.57 17.53 -8.14
CA ASP A 159 -6.29 18.74 -8.53
C ASP A 159 -7.79 18.53 -8.35
N LEU A 160 -8.49 19.60 -7.92
CA LEU A 160 -9.93 19.55 -7.65
C LEU A 160 -10.77 20.46 -8.55
N TYR A 161 -10.11 21.36 -9.27
CA TYR A 161 -10.79 22.41 -10.02
C TYR A 161 -10.95 22.00 -11.48
N TYR A 162 -12.12 22.29 -12.05
CA TYR A 162 -12.45 22.00 -13.45
C TYR A 162 -11.52 22.65 -14.48
N THR A 163 -10.70 23.61 -14.06
CA THR A 163 -9.66 24.24 -14.89
C THR A 163 -8.45 23.34 -15.10
N ALA A 164 -8.25 22.33 -14.25
CA ALA A 164 -7.24 21.31 -14.45
C ALA A 164 -7.72 20.30 -15.49
N ILE A 165 -6.86 19.98 -16.46
CA ILE A 165 -7.19 19.07 -17.56
C ILE A 165 -7.61 17.66 -17.08
N GLY A 166 -7.04 17.20 -15.96
CA GLY A 166 -7.39 15.92 -15.35
C GLY A 166 -8.76 15.89 -14.66
N VAL A 167 -9.34 17.05 -14.34
CA VAL A 167 -10.66 17.18 -13.73
C VAL A 167 -11.71 17.59 -14.75
N GLY A 168 -11.49 18.70 -15.45
CA GLY A 168 -12.36 19.18 -16.52
C GLY A 168 -13.86 19.23 -16.15
N ALA A 169 -14.70 19.04 -17.16
CA ALA A 169 -16.15 19.03 -17.02
C ALA A 169 -16.72 17.63 -16.69
N HIS A 170 -15.91 16.67 -16.24
CA HIS A 170 -16.31 15.26 -16.10
C HIS A 170 -17.57 15.07 -15.24
N GLN A 171 -17.68 15.77 -14.10
CA GLN A 171 -18.88 15.72 -13.26
C GLN A 171 -20.13 16.24 -13.99
N THR A 172 -20.01 17.36 -14.70
CA THR A 172 -21.11 17.95 -15.48
C THR A 172 -21.55 17.04 -16.61
N MET A 173 -20.59 16.46 -17.34
CA MET A 173 -20.85 15.53 -18.45
C MET A 173 -21.55 14.26 -17.97
N LEU A 174 -21.06 13.68 -16.87
CA LEU A 174 -21.68 12.49 -16.29
C LEU A 174 -23.11 12.79 -15.82
N ALA A 175 -23.35 13.95 -15.19
CA ALA A 175 -24.69 14.38 -14.79
C ALA A 175 -25.64 14.60 -15.97
N ALA A 176 -25.11 14.99 -17.13
CA ALA A 176 -25.86 15.10 -18.39
C ALA A 176 -26.07 13.75 -19.11
N GLY A 177 -25.64 12.63 -18.52
CA GLY A 177 -25.81 11.30 -19.09
C GLY A 177 -24.76 10.91 -20.14
N VAL A 178 -23.68 11.68 -20.28
CA VAL A 178 -22.58 11.35 -21.21
C VAL A 178 -21.76 10.21 -20.62
N SER A 179 -21.72 9.07 -21.31
CA SER A 179 -20.93 7.91 -20.90
C SER A 179 -19.42 8.16 -21.00
N CYS A 180 -18.62 7.55 -20.12
CA CYS A 180 -17.16 7.61 -20.20
C CYS A 180 -16.64 7.08 -21.55
N SER A 181 -17.28 6.03 -22.09
CA SER A 181 -16.96 5.43 -23.39
C SER A 181 -17.20 6.36 -24.57
N THR A 182 -17.89 7.49 -24.39
CA THR A 182 -17.98 8.53 -25.42
C THR A 182 -16.60 9.10 -25.72
N CYS A 183 -15.77 9.31 -24.68
CA CYS A 183 -14.46 9.95 -24.80
C CYS A 183 -13.29 8.98 -24.65
N HIS A 184 -13.42 7.93 -23.84
CA HIS A 184 -12.31 7.06 -23.45
C HIS A 184 -12.51 5.62 -23.89
N VAL A 185 -11.40 4.89 -24.00
CA VAL A 185 -11.42 3.43 -23.87
C VAL A 185 -11.40 3.13 -22.36
N VAL A 186 -12.56 2.82 -21.79
CA VAL A 186 -12.67 2.54 -20.35
C VAL A 186 -12.08 1.15 -20.09
N PRO A 187 -11.06 1.03 -19.23
CA PRO A 187 -10.46 -0.27 -18.95
C PRO A 187 -11.39 -1.15 -18.12
N ASP A 188 -11.42 -2.45 -18.41
CA ASP A 188 -12.20 -3.43 -17.63
C ASP A 188 -11.54 -3.77 -16.28
N SER A 189 -10.25 -3.45 -16.11
CA SER A 189 -9.52 -3.64 -14.86
C SER A 189 -8.34 -2.67 -14.75
N VAL A 190 -7.81 -2.50 -13.54
CA VAL A 190 -6.63 -1.63 -13.33
C VAL A 190 -5.38 -2.11 -14.09
N TYR A 191 -5.33 -3.39 -14.46
CA TYR A 191 -4.21 -4.03 -15.18
C TYR A 191 -4.42 -4.08 -16.70
N ALA A 192 -5.51 -3.48 -17.21
CA ALA A 192 -5.70 -3.39 -18.65
C ALA A 192 -4.54 -2.61 -19.30
N PRO A 193 -4.08 -3.00 -20.50
CA PRO A 193 -3.03 -2.29 -21.21
C PRO A 193 -3.36 -0.80 -21.35
N GLY A 194 -2.42 0.08 -21.03
CA GLY A 194 -2.62 1.52 -21.11
C GLY A 194 -3.16 2.18 -19.83
N HIS A 195 -3.32 1.44 -18.73
CA HIS A 195 -3.78 1.98 -17.44
C HIS A 195 -2.61 2.19 -16.47
N ILE A 196 -2.38 1.31 -15.48
CA ILE A 196 -1.29 1.49 -14.49
C ILE A 196 0.12 1.21 -15.05
N ASP A 197 0.20 0.58 -16.22
CA ASP A 197 1.45 0.22 -16.90
C ASP A 197 2.04 1.36 -17.73
N THR A 198 1.32 2.48 -17.88
CA THR A 198 1.79 3.67 -18.62
C THR A 198 1.73 4.93 -17.77
N THR A 199 2.52 5.93 -18.14
CA THR A 199 2.58 7.23 -17.46
C THR A 199 1.58 8.24 -18.00
N ARG A 200 0.70 7.84 -18.94
CA ARG A 200 -0.19 8.77 -19.64
C ARG A 200 -1.49 8.97 -18.87
N ALA A 201 -2.05 10.17 -18.99
CA ALA A 201 -3.44 10.42 -18.64
C ALA A 201 -4.37 9.50 -19.47
N ALA A 202 -5.56 9.22 -18.95
CA ALA A 202 -6.55 8.38 -19.62
C ALA A 202 -6.71 8.78 -21.09
N GLU A 203 -6.47 7.85 -22.01
CA GLU A 203 -6.46 8.13 -23.44
C GLU A 203 -7.84 8.60 -23.91
N VAL A 204 -7.89 9.73 -24.61
CA VAL A 204 -9.08 10.20 -25.31
C VAL A 204 -9.04 9.63 -26.73
N LYS A 205 -10.17 9.10 -27.20
CA LYS A 205 -10.24 8.45 -28.51
C LYS A 205 -9.79 9.41 -29.62
N PRO A 206 -8.84 9.01 -30.49
CA PRO A 206 -8.25 9.90 -31.51
C PRO A 206 -9.27 10.53 -32.46
N ASN A 207 -10.38 9.85 -32.75
CA ASN A 207 -11.43 10.33 -33.65
C ASN A 207 -12.16 11.59 -33.14
N LEU A 208 -12.05 11.92 -31.85
CA LEU A 208 -12.58 13.17 -31.29
C LEU A 208 -11.71 14.39 -31.62
N GLY A 209 -10.47 14.15 -32.09
CA GLY A 209 -9.52 15.21 -32.41
C GLY A 209 -9.19 16.06 -31.19
N TRP A 210 -8.95 15.41 -30.05
CA TRP A 210 -8.57 16.04 -28.79
C TRP A 210 -7.17 16.65 -28.87
N ASP A 211 -7.08 17.93 -28.54
CA ASP A 211 -5.82 18.64 -28.37
C ASP A 211 -5.58 18.89 -26.87
N PRO A 212 -4.57 18.23 -26.25
CA PRO A 212 -4.27 18.38 -24.83
C PRO A 212 -3.65 19.75 -24.48
N VAL A 213 -3.15 20.51 -25.47
CA VAL A 213 -2.58 21.85 -25.23
C VAL A 213 -3.69 22.87 -25.02
N THR A 214 -4.72 22.80 -25.84
CA THR A 214 -5.86 23.72 -25.77
C THR A 214 -7.04 23.16 -24.96
N ALA A 215 -6.99 21.88 -24.59
CA ALA A 215 -8.09 21.15 -23.96
C ALA A 215 -9.40 21.22 -24.78
N THR A 216 -9.29 21.05 -26.10
CA THR A 216 -10.43 21.12 -27.04
C THR A 216 -10.55 19.88 -27.92
N CYS A 217 -11.76 19.62 -28.42
CA CYS A 217 -12.02 18.58 -29.43
C CYS A 217 -12.39 19.24 -30.75
N SER A 218 -11.71 18.88 -31.83
CA SER A 218 -12.01 19.38 -33.18
C SER A 218 -13.18 18.66 -33.85
N ASN A 219 -13.44 17.40 -33.47
CA ASN A 219 -14.43 16.54 -34.14
C ASN A 219 -15.55 16.05 -33.19
N ALA A 220 -15.50 16.38 -31.90
CA ALA A 220 -16.55 16.03 -30.95
C ALA A 220 -17.70 17.05 -31.04
N GLY A 221 -18.76 16.72 -31.77
CA GLY A 221 -19.96 17.55 -31.95
C GLY A 221 -20.82 17.79 -30.70
N CYS A 222 -20.29 17.62 -29.49
CA CYS A 222 -21.05 17.78 -28.24
C CYS A 222 -21.26 19.26 -27.85
N HIS A 223 -20.35 20.15 -28.24
CA HIS A 223 -20.43 21.59 -27.90
C HIS A 223 -20.32 22.55 -29.09
N GLY A 224 -20.19 22.08 -30.33
CA GLY A 224 -19.77 22.96 -31.42
C GLY A 224 -18.41 23.64 -31.11
N PRO A 225 -17.91 24.52 -31.98
CA PRO A 225 -16.70 25.29 -31.71
C PRO A 225 -17.00 26.39 -30.67
N LEU A 226 -17.09 26.04 -29.38
CA LEU A 226 -17.28 27.00 -28.30
C LEU A 226 -15.98 27.25 -27.55
N VAL A 227 -15.42 28.42 -27.83
CA VAL A 227 -14.45 29.14 -27.02
C VAL A 227 -14.98 29.22 -25.58
N PHE A 228 -14.18 28.81 -24.59
CA PHE A 228 -14.41 29.15 -23.18
C PHE A 228 -14.21 30.67 -22.99
N THR A 229 -15.13 31.48 -23.51
CA THR A 229 -15.24 32.86 -23.07
C THR A 229 -15.91 32.84 -21.71
N LYS A 230 -15.08 33.14 -20.71
CA LYS A 230 -15.47 33.46 -19.34
C LYS A 230 -16.69 34.38 -19.37
N LYS A 231 -17.87 33.87 -19.00
CA LYS A 231 -19.04 34.71 -18.74
C LYS A 231 -19.22 34.84 -17.23
N TYR A 232 -18.86 36.05 -16.78
CA TYR A 232 -19.04 36.69 -15.48
C TYR A 232 -18.08 36.23 -14.38
#